data_AF-A0A6C2CMU2-F1
#
_entry.id   AF-A0A6C2CMU2-F1
#
_cell.length_a   1.000
_cell.length_b   1.000
_cell.length_c   1.000
_cell.angle_alpha   90.00
_cell.angle_beta   90.00
_cell.angle_gamma   90.00
#
_symmetry.space_group_name_H-M   'P 1'
#
loop_
_entity.id
_entity.type
_entity.pdbx_description
1 polymer ?
#
loop_
_entity_poly.entity_id
_entity_poly.type
_entity_poly.pdbx_seq_one_letter_code
_entity_poly.pdbx_strand_id
1 'polypeptide(L)'
;MDNPCKIKLMNQGGWKTMASAITYEMVEKACNDLQAAGEKVTYLKIHEHLGQGSTRIVTAHMRRWREAHMTAARAGEDLLFQEWPEALKLRAKSLFDALREVSADAATACIETAQAQMALKEAELRTCVVDAEVQREQALDQLRSEQANSSRLQAELESVRETLDVQRATIDDLLGQRERMVANERALKEHLESVQREHEGHIRELGEQTRVERERLIDEVRKEQERAAGEREHLMRQTDRLRQDYATQVQEFRGKLLAIETKEIKTREQLAEASGLNRERLATIRQFETRVAELSASVEKLQAEAGTLAQTRTGDTARLYALEMQLVLQEKALSRETERANRAEERLQQVTLQRIQAQDSTPDV
;
A
#
# COMPACT_ATOMS: atom_id res chain seq x y z
N MET A 1 -18.04 -112.78 51.96
CA MET A 1 -18.71 -113.79 52.79
C MET A 1 -18.51 -115.12 52.08
N ASP A 2 -17.36 -115.73 52.32
CA ASP A 2 -17.12 -116.70 53.41
C ASP A 2 -17.78 -118.05 53.14
N ASN A 3 -16.95 -118.98 52.68
CA ASN A 3 -16.98 -120.44 52.92
C ASN A 3 -17.33 -120.73 54.42
N PRO A 4 -17.74 -121.95 54.87
CA PRO A 4 -17.11 -123.22 54.47
C PRO A 4 -17.84 -124.57 54.77
N CYS A 5 -17.10 -125.67 54.52
CA CYS A 5 -16.97 -126.92 55.31
C CYS A 5 -18.03 -128.03 55.17
N LYS A 6 -17.66 -129.19 54.58
CA LYS A 6 -17.07 -130.42 55.18
C LYS A 6 -18.16 -131.35 55.76
N ILE A 7 -18.15 -132.66 55.46
CA ILE A 7 -17.45 -133.67 56.27
C ILE A 7 -17.28 -134.98 55.48
N LYS A 8 -16.06 -135.53 55.56
CA LYS A 8 -15.64 -136.90 55.20
C LYS A 8 -16.22 -137.92 56.19
N LEU A 9 -16.41 -139.16 55.75
CA LEU A 9 -16.05 -140.33 56.59
C LEU A 9 -15.71 -141.55 55.71
N MET A 10 -14.50 -142.05 55.94
CA MET A 10 -13.92 -143.30 55.46
C MET A 10 -14.33 -144.46 56.38
N ASN A 11 -14.54 -145.66 55.84
CA ASN A 11 -14.11 -146.95 56.41
C ASN A 11 -14.47 -148.05 55.40
N GLN A 12 -13.53 -148.66 54.67
CA GLN A 12 -12.57 -149.72 55.05
C GLN A 12 -13.18 -151.08 55.45
N GLY A 13 -12.79 -152.11 54.69
CA GLY A 13 -12.79 -153.53 55.01
C GLY A 13 -14.14 -154.23 54.76
N GLY A 14 -14.28 -155.30 54.00
CA GLY A 14 -13.31 -156.25 53.45
C GLY A 14 -14.03 -157.61 53.30
N TRP A 15 -13.58 -158.40 52.32
CA TRP A 15 -13.70 -159.86 52.21
C TRP A 15 -14.90 -160.44 51.45
N LYS A 16 -14.64 -160.62 50.14
CA LYS A 16 -14.71 -161.87 49.35
C LYS A 16 -15.89 -162.87 49.52
N THR A 17 -16.49 -163.10 48.34
CA THR A 17 -17.00 -164.37 47.75
C THR A 17 -18.34 -164.94 48.22
N MET A 18 -19.39 -164.73 47.39
CA MET A 18 -19.97 -165.77 46.52
C MET A 18 -20.67 -165.10 45.33
N ALA A 19 -20.40 -165.57 44.11
CA ALA A 19 -20.95 -165.01 42.87
C ALA A 19 -22.38 -165.52 42.64
N SER A 20 -23.38 -164.64 42.80
CA SER A 20 -24.75 -164.82 42.29
C SER A 20 -24.91 -164.02 41.00
N ALA A 21 -25.47 -164.62 39.96
CA ALA A 21 -25.68 -163.95 38.67
C ALA A 21 -26.73 -162.82 38.78
N ILE A 22 -26.51 -161.69 38.09
CA ILE A 22 -27.41 -160.52 38.09
C ILE A 22 -28.59 -160.72 37.14
N THR A 23 -29.80 -160.39 37.60
CA THR A 23 -31.05 -160.43 36.82
C THR A 23 -31.45 -159.04 36.29
N TYR A 24 -32.34 -158.99 35.28
CA TYR A 24 -32.85 -157.75 34.67
C TYR A 24 -33.58 -156.84 35.67
N GLU A 25 -34.42 -157.41 36.54
CA GLU A 25 -35.23 -156.67 37.51
C GLU A 25 -34.37 -155.88 38.51
N MET A 26 -33.20 -156.43 38.90
CA MET A 26 -32.26 -155.73 39.77
C MET A 26 -31.67 -154.49 39.09
N VAL A 27 -31.37 -154.57 37.78
CA VAL A 27 -30.87 -153.44 36.98
C VAL A 27 -31.96 -152.42 36.71
N GLU A 28 -33.19 -152.86 36.42
CA GLU A 28 -34.36 -152.00 36.21
C GLU A 28 -34.70 -151.16 37.45
N LYS A 29 -34.71 -151.78 38.64
CA LYS A 29 -34.94 -151.07 39.90
C LYS A 29 -33.86 -150.00 40.16
N ALA A 30 -32.59 -150.36 39.97
CA ALA A 30 -31.48 -149.40 40.12
C ALA A 30 -31.55 -148.23 39.10
N CYS A 31 -32.00 -148.48 37.87
CA CYS A 31 -32.18 -147.41 36.88
C CYS A 31 -33.34 -146.48 37.26
N ASN A 32 -34.46 -147.03 37.74
CA ASN A 32 -35.62 -146.25 38.18
C ASN A 32 -35.28 -145.40 39.41
N ASP A 33 -34.55 -145.95 40.39
CA ASP A 33 -34.12 -145.21 41.59
C ASP A 33 -33.19 -144.04 41.23
N LEU A 34 -32.24 -144.24 40.32
CA LEU A 34 -31.35 -143.18 39.82
C LEU A 34 -32.11 -142.07 39.08
N GLN A 35 -33.11 -142.44 38.27
CA GLN A 35 -33.95 -141.46 37.56
C GLN A 35 -34.85 -140.67 38.52
N ALA A 36 -35.43 -141.32 39.53
CA ALA A 36 -36.23 -140.66 40.57
C ALA A 36 -35.39 -139.66 41.39
N ALA A 37 -34.11 -139.95 41.62
CA ALA A 37 -33.17 -139.05 42.26
C ALA A 37 -32.67 -137.90 41.36
N GLY A 38 -33.07 -137.85 40.08
CA GLY A 38 -32.61 -136.87 39.09
C GLY A 38 -31.17 -137.09 38.61
N GLU A 39 -30.59 -138.27 38.88
CA GLU A 39 -29.23 -138.61 38.50
C GLU A 39 -29.16 -139.29 37.12
N LYS A 40 -28.06 -139.05 36.38
CA LYS A 40 -27.86 -139.69 35.06
C LYS A 40 -27.58 -141.19 35.21
N VAL A 41 -28.46 -142.00 34.63
CA VAL A 41 -28.36 -143.47 34.59
C VAL A 41 -27.15 -143.91 33.74
N THR A 42 -26.05 -144.23 34.42
CA THR A 42 -24.76 -144.65 33.83
C THR A 42 -24.33 -146.01 34.39
N TYR A 43 -23.55 -146.78 33.61
CA TYR A 43 -23.11 -148.12 34.03
C TYR A 43 -22.36 -148.08 35.37
N LEU A 44 -21.50 -147.07 35.58
CA LEU A 44 -20.72 -146.92 36.79
C LEU A 44 -21.60 -146.83 38.04
N LYS A 45 -22.64 -145.99 37.99
CA LYS A 45 -23.59 -145.82 39.11
C LYS A 45 -24.41 -147.09 39.38
N ILE A 46 -24.79 -147.81 38.34
CA ILE A 46 -25.52 -149.07 38.52
C ILE A 46 -24.61 -150.15 39.10
N HIS A 47 -23.34 -150.18 38.70
CA HIS A 47 -22.35 -151.07 39.27
C HIS A 47 -22.04 -150.71 40.74
N GLU A 48 -22.01 -149.42 41.11
CA GLU A 48 -21.95 -148.98 42.52
C GLU A 48 -23.18 -149.42 43.31
N HIS A 49 -24.38 -149.33 42.74
CA HIS A 49 -25.62 -149.75 43.39
C HIS A 49 -25.76 -151.27 43.55
N LEU A 50 -25.29 -152.07 42.60
CA LEU A 50 -25.45 -153.53 42.60
C LEU A 50 -24.22 -154.28 43.09
N GLY A 51 -23.04 -153.65 43.12
CA GLY A 51 -21.78 -154.18 43.65
C GLY A 51 -21.18 -155.39 42.90
N GLN A 52 -21.91 -155.98 41.96
CA GLN A 52 -21.56 -157.18 41.22
C GLN A 52 -22.03 -157.06 39.76
N GLY A 53 -21.66 -158.02 38.89
CA GLY A 53 -22.18 -158.13 37.51
C GLY A 53 -21.22 -157.74 36.39
N SER A 54 -21.13 -158.60 35.38
CA SER A 54 -20.36 -158.31 34.16
C SER A 54 -20.90 -157.07 33.45
N THR A 55 -20.00 -156.16 33.05
CA THR A 55 -20.32 -154.94 32.29
C THR A 55 -21.23 -155.23 31.11
N ARG A 56 -21.02 -156.34 30.42
CA ARG A 56 -21.79 -156.71 29.22
C ARG A 56 -23.26 -156.99 29.54
N ILE A 57 -23.55 -157.61 30.69
CA ILE A 57 -24.91 -157.98 31.12
C ILE A 57 -25.65 -156.74 31.61
N VAL A 58 -25.03 -155.94 32.49
CA VAL A 58 -25.64 -154.71 33.03
C VAL A 58 -25.92 -153.71 31.91
N THR A 59 -24.99 -153.52 30.97
CA THR A 59 -25.20 -152.59 29.84
C THR A 59 -26.30 -153.07 28.89
N ALA A 60 -26.44 -154.38 28.70
CA ALA A 60 -27.54 -154.96 27.90
C ALA A 60 -28.90 -154.74 28.59
N HIS A 61 -28.98 -154.93 29.90
CA HIS A 61 -30.19 -154.66 30.69
C HIS A 61 -30.52 -153.15 30.76
N MET A 62 -29.53 -152.28 30.94
CA MET A 62 -29.71 -150.82 30.84
C MET A 62 -30.25 -150.39 29.48
N ARG A 63 -29.75 -151.00 28.40
CA ARG A 63 -30.19 -150.70 27.04
C ARG A 63 -31.66 -151.08 26.86
N ARG A 64 -32.05 -152.28 27.31
CA ARG A 64 -33.44 -152.73 27.29
C ARG A 64 -34.36 -151.82 28.11
N TRP A 65 -33.92 -151.37 29.29
CA TRP A 65 -34.65 -150.39 30.11
C TRP A 65 -34.80 -149.02 29.41
N ARG A 66 -33.74 -148.48 28.79
CA ARG A 66 -33.83 -147.22 28.04
C ARG A 66 -34.75 -147.32 26.84
N GLU A 67 -34.70 -148.44 26.11
CA GLU A 67 -35.58 -148.66 24.96
C GLU A 67 -37.05 -148.69 25.43
N ALA A 68 -37.36 -149.34 26.55
CA ALA A 68 -38.69 -149.33 27.17
C ALA A 68 -39.17 -147.93 27.59
N HIS A 69 -38.31 -147.12 28.23
CA HIS A 69 -38.66 -145.74 28.63
C HIS A 69 -38.79 -144.77 27.46
N MET A 70 -37.96 -144.92 26.42
CA MET A 70 -38.08 -144.11 25.20
C MET A 70 -39.36 -144.46 24.42
N THR A 71 -39.79 -145.73 24.45
CA THR A 71 -41.11 -146.10 23.89
C THR A 71 -42.26 -145.52 24.70
N ALA A 72 -42.18 -145.48 26.03
CA ALA A 72 -43.20 -144.85 26.88
C ALA A 72 -43.31 -143.33 26.65
N ALA A 73 -42.17 -142.61 26.60
CA ALA A 73 -42.16 -141.17 26.34
C ALA A 73 -42.68 -140.79 24.95
N ARG A 74 -42.43 -141.64 23.93
CA ARG A 74 -42.95 -141.43 22.56
C ARG A 74 -44.44 -141.74 22.42
N ALA A 75 -44.99 -142.59 23.28
CA ALA A 75 -46.42 -142.87 23.34
C ALA A 75 -47.24 -141.76 24.06
N GLY A 76 -46.58 -140.71 24.58
CA GLY A 76 -47.24 -139.70 25.40
C GLY A 76 -47.77 -140.25 26.72
N GLU A 77 -47.23 -141.39 27.17
CA GLU A 77 -47.42 -141.91 28.51
C GLU A 77 -46.41 -141.23 29.43
N ASP A 78 -46.80 -140.10 30.02
CA ASP A 78 -46.06 -139.58 31.16
C ASP A 78 -46.11 -140.61 32.30
N LEU A 79 -44.96 -141.22 32.58
CA LEU A 79 -44.77 -142.28 33.59
C LEU A 79 -45.22 -141.86 35.00
N LEU A 80 -45.37 -140.55 35.26
CA LEU A 80 -45.94 -139.99 36.50
C LEU A 80 -47.46 -140.20 36.63
N PHE A 81 -48.16 -140.48 35.53
CA PHE A 81 -49.61 -140.65 35.52
C PHE A 81 -50.04 -142.07 35.14
N GLN A 82 -49.14 -143.04 34.96
CA GLN A 82 -49.49 -144.39 34.51
C GLN A 82 -50.56 -145.06 35.39
N GLU A 83 -50.49 -144.88 36.71
CA GLU A 83 -51.41 -145.46 37.71
C GLU A 83 -52.76 -144.73 37.84
N TRP A 84 -52.96 -143.62 37.10
CA TRP A 84 -54.20 -142.86 37.20
C TRP A 84 -55.29 -143.47 36.31
N PRO A 85 -56.52 -143.63 36.83
CA PRO A 85 -57.69 -143.96 36.02
C PRO A 85 -57.79 -143.08 34.78
N GLU A 86 -58.17 -143.67 33.65
CA GLU A 86 -58.21 -143.00 32.34
C GLU A 86 -59.05 -141.71 32.36
N ALA A 87 -60.11 -141.69 33.16
CA ALA A 87 -60.95 -140.50 33.40
C ALA A 87 -60.16 -139.32 34.01
N LEU A 88 -59.18 -139.57 34.88
CA LEU A 88 -58.33 -138.52 35.45
C LEU A 88 -57.30 -138.01 34.45
N LYS A 89 -56.76 -138.89 33.58
CA LYS A 89 -55.82 -138.50 32.51
C LYS A 89 -56.48 -137.57 31.49
N LEU A 90 -57.69 -137.91 31.04
CA LEU A 90 -58.49 -137.07 30.14
C LEU A 90 -58.81 -135.71 30.76
N ARG A 91 -59.18 -135.70 32.05
CA ARG A 91 -59.47 -134.45 32.79
C ARG A 91 -58.22 -133.59 33.01
N ALA A 92 -57.07 -134.19 33.25
CA ALA A 92 -55.80 -133.49 33.34
C ALA A 92 -55.39 -132.89 31.97
N LYS A 93 -55.50 -133.66 30.88
CA LYS A 93 -55.25 -133.16 29.52
C LYS A 93 -56.16 -131.98 29.17
N SER A 94 -57.47 -132.09 29.41
CA SER A 94 -58.39 -130.98 29.17
C SER A 94 -58.08 -129.74 30.00
N LEU A 95 -57.59 -129.92 31.24
CA LEU A 95 -57.14 -128.80 32.08
C LEU A 95 -55.88 -128.14 31.51
N PHE A 96 -54.90 -128.91 31.04
CA PHE A 96 -53.68 -128.38 30.43
C PHE A 96 -53.94 -127.70 29.08
N ASP A 97 -54.83 -128.27 28.26
CA ASP A 97 -55.25 -127.65 26.99
C ASP A 97 -56.01 -126.34 27.25
N ALA A 98 -56.93 -126.32 28.21
CA ALA A 98 -57.61 -125.09 28.63
C ALA A 98 -56.63 -124.04 29.20
N LEU A 99 -55.63 -124.46 30.00
CA LEU A 99 -54.58 -123.57 30.47
C LEU A 99 -53.73 -123.02 29.32
N ARG A 100 -53.46 -123.85 28.30
CA ARG A 100 -52.72 -123.45 27.11
C ARG A 100 -53.51 -122.43 26.28
N GLU A 101 -54.81 -122.65 26.07
CA GLU A 101 -55.70 -121.69 25.41
C GLU A 101 -55.76 -120.37 26.19
N VAL A 102 -56.01 -120.40 27.49
CA VAL A 102 -56.00 -119.18 28.34
C VAL A 102 -54.64 -118.47 28.29
N SER A 103 -53.53 -119.22 28.26
CA SER A 103 -52.19 -118.63 28.14
C SER A 103 -51.93 -118.05 26.75
N ALA A 104 -52.48 -118.64 25.69
CA ALA A 104 -52.39 -118.14 24.33
C ALA A 104 -53.22 -116.86 24.18
N ASP A 105 -54.45 -116.84 24.70
CA ASP A 105 -55.33 -115.68 24.73
C ASP A 105 -54.75 -114.54 25.59
N ALA A 106 -54.11 -114.87 26.72
CA ALA A 106 -53.38 -113.89 27.52
C ALA A 106 -52.16 -113.33 26.76
N ALA A 107 -51.43 -114.18 26.03
CA ALA A 107 -50.29 -113.74 25.23
C ALA A 107 -50.72 -112.87 24.04
N THR A 108 -51.81 -113.21 23.34
CA THR A 108 -52.35 -112.37 22.27
C THR A 108 -52.84 -111.04 22.81
N ALA A 109 -53.57 -111.01 23.93
CA ALA A 109 -53.98 -109.76 24.59
C ALA A 109 -52.78 -108.90 25.03
N CYS A 110 -51.71 -109.52 25.54
CA CYS A 110 -50.46 -108.80 25.85
C CYS A 110 -49.78 -108.22 24.60
N ILE A 111 -49.79 -108.95 23.47
CA ILE A 111 -49.23 -108.46 22.20
C ILE A 111 -50.08 -107.30 21.65
N GLU A 112 -51.41 -107.43 21.65
CA GLU A 112 -52.33 -106.40 21.17
C GLU A 112 -52.23 -105.12 22.01
N THR A 113 -52.15 -105.25 23.33
CA THR A 113 -51.94 -104.09 24.22
C THR A 113 -50.58 -103.42 24.00
N ALA A 114 -49.52 -104.19 23.80
CA ALA A 114 -48.20 -103.65 23.46
C ALA A 114 -48.21 -102.95 22.09
N GLN A 115 -48.86 -103.52 21.08
CA GLN A 115 -49.01 -102.91 19.75
C GLN A 115 -49.81 -101.61 19.81
N ALA A 116 -50.91 -101.57 20.57
CA ALA A 116 -51.70 -100.36 20.76
C ALA A 116 -50.89 -99.24 21.46
N GLN A 117 -50.11 -99.58 22.49
CA GLN A 117 -49.23 -98.64 23.17
C GLN A 117 -48.12 -98.12 22.24
N MET A 118 -47.52 -99.00 21.44
CA MET A 118 -46.51 -98.61 20.45
C MET A 118 -47.12 -97.70 19.38
N ALA A 119 -48.32 -98.00 18.88
CA ALA A 119 -49.01 -97.15 17.90
C ALA A 119 -49.33 -95.76 18.46
N LEU A 120 -49.76 -95.65 19.72
CA LEU A 120 -49.95 -94.37 20.40
C LEU A 120 -48.64 -93.60 20.54
N LYS A 121 -47.56 -94.27 20.95
CA LYS A 121 -46.24 -93.65 21.07
C LYS A 121 -45.69 -93.20 19.72
N GLU A 122 -45.89 -93.97 18.67
CA GLU A 122 -45.54 -93.56 17.31
C GLU A 122 -46.35 -92.33 16.85
N ALA A 123 -47.64 -92.27 17.15
CA ALA A 123 -48.46 -91.11 16.83
C ALA A 123 -48.00 -89.86 17.59
N GLU A 124 -47.71 -89.97 18.89
CA GLU A 124 -47.14 -88.89 19.71
C GLU A 124 -45.79 -88.42 19.14
N LEU A 125 -44.88 -89.34 18.81
CA LEU A 125 -43.59 -89.01 18.22
C LEU A 125 -43.75 -88.32 16.86
N ARG A 126 -44.69 -88.77 16.02
CA ARG A 126 -44.98 -88.10 14.73
C ARG A 126 -45.45 -86.66 14.95
N THR A 127 -46.34 -86.42 15.91
CA THR A 127 -46.76 -85.04 16.24
C THR A 127 -45.60 -84.20 16.76
N CYS A 128 -44.76 -84.74 17.65
CA CYS A 128 -43.58 -84.03 18.16
C CYS A 128 -42.58 -83.68 17.05
N VAL A 129 -42.38 -84.58 16.07
CA VAL A 129 -41.49 -84.31 14.92
C VAL A 129 -42.05 -83.20 14.05
N VAL A 130 -43.34 -83.22 13.72
CA VAL A 130 -43.99 -82.17 12.92
C VAL A 130 -43.93 -80.82 13.65
N ASP A 131 -44.21 -80.78 14.95
CA ASP A 131 -44.12 -79.55 15.74
C ASP A 131 -42.69 -79.00 15.78
N ALA A 132 -41.68 -79.87 15.92
CA ALA A 132 -40.27 -79.48 15.88
C ALA A 132 -39.84 -78.98 14.49
N GLU A 133 -40.36 -79.56 13.41
CA GLU A 133 -40.13 -79.10 12.03
C GLU A 133 -40.72 -77.70 11.82
N VAL A 134 -41.96 -77.47 12.25
CA VAL A 134 -42.61 -76.14 12.17
C VAL A 134 -41.83 -75.10 12.97
N GLN A 135 -41.39 -75.42 14.20
CA GLN A 135 -40.57 -74.50 15.00
C GLN A 135 -39.22 -74.20 14.32
N ARG A 136 -38.61 -75.21 13.69
CA ARG A 136 -37.36 -75.04 12.94
C ARG A 136 -37.56 -74.12 11.74
N GLU A 137 -38.63 -74.30 10.98
CA GLU A 137 -38.97 -73.43 9.85
C GLU A 137 -39.21 -71.99 10.30
N GLN A 138 -39.99 -71.78 11.37
CA GLN A 138 -40.23 -70.46 11.94
C GLN A 138 -38.91 -69.79 12.40
N ALA A 139 -38.01 -70.52 13.06
CA ALA A 139 -36.72 -70.00 13.47
C ALA A 139 -35.81 -69.67 12.27
N LEU A 140 -35.87 -70.46 11.19
CA LEU A 140 -35.15 -70.18 9.96
C LEU A 140 -35.70 -68.95 9.24
N ASP A 141 -37.02 -68.76 9.22
CA ASP A 141 -37.64 -67.59 8.63
C ASP A 141 -37.34 -66.32 9.42
N GLN A 142 -37.33 -66.39 10.76
CA GLN A 142 -36.85 -65.31 11.62
C GLN A 142 -35.37 -65.00 11.36
N LEU A 143 -34.51 -66.02 11.24
CA LEU A 143 -33.10 -65.81 10.93
C LEU A 143 -32.93 -65.13 9.56
N ARG A 144 -33.72 -65.52 8.55
CA ARG A 144 -33.71 -64.89 7.22
C ARG A 144 -34.17 -63.44 7.29
N SER A 145 -35.21 -63.12 8.05
CA SER A 145 -35.66 -61.72 8.20
C SER A 145 -34.64 -60.86 8.94
N GLU A 146 -33.99 -61.38 9.97
CA GLU A 146 -32.94 -60.66 10.69
C GLU A 146 -31.68 -60.46 9.83
N GLN A 147 -31.30 -61.46 9.02
CA GLN A 147 -30.21 -61.31 8.05
C GLN A 147 -30.52 -60.23 7.00
N ALA A 148 -31.76 -60.20 6.48
CA ALA A 148 -32.20 -59.15 5.57
C ALA A 148 -32.16 -57.77 6.23
N ASN A 149 -32.66 -57.64 7.47
CA ASN A 149 -32.60 -56.40 8.24
C ASN A 149 -31.16 -55.95 8.50
N SER A 150 -30.26 -56.88 8.87
CA SER A 150 -28.85 -56.57 9.11
C SER A 150 -28.17 -56.07 7.83
N SER A 151 -28.40 -56.73 6.69
CA SER A 151 -27.85 -56.28 5.40
C SER A 151 -28.36 -54.90 5.00
N ARG A 152 -29.65 -54.60 5.24
CA ARG A 152 -30.23 -53.28 5.02
C ARG A 152 -29.59 -52.21 5.92
N LEU A 153 -29.46 -52.47 7.22
CA LEU A 153 -28.85 -51.54 8.16
C LEU A 153 -27.35 -51.32 7.84
N GLN A 154 -26.65 -52.35 7.37
CA GLN A 154 -25.27 -52.22 6.90
C GLN A 154 -25.18 -51.28 5.69
N ALA A 155 -26.06 -51.43 4.70
CA ALA A 155 -26.11 -50.54 3.55
C ALA A 155 -26.47 -49.09 3.94
N GLU A 156 -27.41 -48.90 4.87
CA GLU A 156 -27.76 -47.58 5.41
C GLU A 156 -26.55 -46.95 6.15
N LEU A 157 -25.80 -47.74 6.94
CA LEU A 157 -24.58 -47.27 7.60
C LEU A 157 -23.47 -46.90 6.62
N GLU A 158 -23.28 -47.67 5.55
CA GLU A 158 -22.31 -47.38 4.49
C GLU A 158 -22.68 -46.08 3.77
N SER A 159 -23.96 -45.92 3.39
CA SER A 159 -24.47 -44.68 2.79
C SER A 159 -24.24 -43.46 3.70
N VAL A 160 -24.53 -43.57 5.00
CA VAL A 160 -24.27 -42.48 5.95
C VAL A 160 -22.77 -42.19 6.06
N ARG A 161 -21.91 -43.19 6.11
CA ARG A 161 -20.45 -43.01 6.12
C ARG A 161 -19.96 -42.27 4.88
N GLU A 162 -20.44 -42.65 3.69
CA GLU A 162 -20.10 -41.97 2.44
C GLU A 162 -20.53 -40.50 2.47
N THR A 163 -21.76 -40.19 2.91
CA THR A 163 -22.21 -38.80 3.01
C THR A 163 -21.37 -37.99 4.01
N LEU A 164 -20.95 -38.62 5.11
CA LEU A 164 -20.12 -38.00 6.13
C LEU A 164 -18.70 -37.75 5.61
N ASP A 165 -18.13 -38.67 4.83
CA ASP A 165 -16.82 -38.48 4.21
C ASP A 165 -16.84 -37.37 3.15
N VAL A 166 -17.92 -37.26 2.37
CA VAL A 166 -18.15 -36.11 1.47
C VAL A 166 -18.22 -34.81 2.28
N GLN A 167 -18.98 -34.79 3.39
CA GLN A 167 -19.06 -33.60 4.25
C GLN A 167 -17.70 -33.21 4.82
N ARG A 168 -16.90 -34.19 5.29
CA ARG A 168 -15.54 -33.95 5.78
C ARG A 168 -14.66 -33.35 4.69
N ALA A 169 -14.68 -33.91 3.49
CA ALA A 169 -13.93 -33.37 2.35
C ALA A 169 -14.33 -31.91 2.04
N THR A 170 -15.63 -31.60 2.06
CA THR A 170 -16.09 -30.22 1.86
C THR A 170 -15.65 -29.27 2.97
N ILE A 171 -15.60 -29.73 4.22
CA ILE A 171 -15.11 -28.93 5.35
C ILE A 171 -13.61 -28.66 5.17
N ASP A 172 -12.83 -29.67 4.80
CA ASP A 172 -11.39 -29.53 4.58
C ASP A 172 -11.10 -28.57 3.42
N ASP A 173 -11.86 -28.64 2.33
CA ASP A 173 -11.77 -27.69 1.22
C ASP A 173 -12.09 -26.25 1.66
N LEU A 174 -13.14 -26.05 2.46
CA LEU A 174 -13.52 -24.74 2.98
C LEU A 174 -12.47 -24.19 3.95
N LEU A 175 -11.88 -25.04 4.79
CA LEU A 175 -10.76 -24.66 5.67
C LEU A 175 -9.54 -24.25 4.84
N GLY A 176 -9.19 -25.02 3.80
CA GLY A 176 -8.10 -24.67 2.89
C GLY A 176 -8.35 -23.37 2.13
N GLN A 177 -9.59 -23.09 1.69
CA GLN A 177 -9.96 -21.80 1.11
C GLN A 177 -9.80 -20.66 2.10
N ARG A 178 -10.26 -20.85 3.35
CA ARG A 178 -10.11 -19.85 4.42
C ARG A 178 -8.64 -19.54 4.71
N GLU A 179 -7.78 -20.55 4.77
CA GLU A 179 -6.33 -20.35 4.96
C GLU A 179 -5.69 -19.54 3.84
N ARG A 180 -6.04 -19.82 2.58
CA ARG A 180 -5.60 -19.02 1.42
C ARG A 180 -6.07 -17.58 1.51
N MET A 181 -7.34 -17.35 1.90
CA MET A 181 -7.87 -16.00 2.09
C MET A 181 -7.13 -15.25 3.20
N VAL A 182 -6.87 -15.89 4.33
CA VAL A 182 -6.10 -15.30 5.44
C VAL A 182 -4.67 -14.97 5.00
N ALA A 183 -4.02 -15.84 4.21
CA ALA A 183 -2.69 -15.56 3.67
C ALA A 183 -2.70 -14.37 2.71
N ASN A 184 -3.70 -14.30 1.82
CA ASN A 184 -3.88 -13.15 0.91
C ASN A 184 -4.14 -11.85 1.68
N GLU A 185 -4.98 -11.87 2.71
CA GLU A 185 -5.23 -10.70 3.56
C GLU A 185 -3.96 -10.21 4.26
N ARG A 186 -3.10 -11.12 4.75
CA ARG A 186 -1.80 -10.76 5.32
C ARG A 186 -0.89 -10.14 4.28
N ALA A 187 -0.75 -10.75 3.10
CA ALA A 187 0.07 -10.22 2.02
C ALA A 187 -0.41 -8.84 1.55
N LEU A 188 -1.73 -8.63 1.46
CA LEU A 188 -2.31 -7.32 1.12
C LEU A 188 -2.06 -6.27 2.19
N LYS A 189 -2.12 -6.64 3.48
CA LYS A 189 -1.77 -5.73 4.58
C LYS A 189 -0.30 -5.33 4.53
N GLU A 190 0.60 -6.29 4.36
CA GLU A 190 2.05 -6.03 4.23
C GLU A 190 2.36 -5.14 3.01
N HIS A 191 1.69 -5.39 1.88
CA HIS A 191 1.82 -4.55 0.69
C HIS A 191 1.31 -3.13 0.92
N LEU A 192 0.14 -2.97 1.56
CA LEU A 192 -0.43 -1.68 1.90
C LEU A 192 0.48 -0.89 2.85
N GLU A 193 1.04 -1.54 3.87
CA GLU A 193 2.04 -0.95 4.76
C GLU A 193 3.31 -0.53 4.02
N SER A 194 3.75 -1.32 3.02
CA SER A 194 4.89 -0.94 2.17
C SER A 194 4.61 0.32 1.37
N VAL A 195 3.45 0.38 0.69
CA VAL A 195 3.04 1.53 -0.10
C VAL A 195 2.86 2.77 0.78
N GLN A 196 2.32 2.62 1.99
CA GLN A 196 2.23 3.71 2.96
C GLN A 196 3.61 4.24 3.36
N ARG A 197 4.56 3.34 3.68
CA ARG A 197 5.94 3.72 4.01
C ARG A 197 6.64 4.43 2.85
N GLU A 198 6.44 3.97 1.62
CA GLU A 198 6.96 4.61 0.41
C GLU A 198 6.35 6.00 0.22
N HIS A 199 5.03 6.13 0.38
CA HIS A 199 4.33 7.41 0.26
C HIS A 199 4.78 8.42 1.33
N GLU A 200 4.93 7.98 2.59
CA GLU A 200 5.51 8.78 3.66
C GLU A 200 6.96 9.17 3.39
N GLY A 201 7.73 8.29 2.73
CA GLY A 201 9.07 8.58 2.22
C GLY A 201 9.02 9.73 1.20
N HIS A 202 8.20 9.60 0.16
CA HIS A 202 8.06 10.61 -0.88
C HIS A 202 7.56 11.97 -0.36
N ILE A 203 6.61 11.99 0.58
CA ILE A 203 6.16 13.25 1.21
C ILE A 203 7.32 13.91 1.95
N ARG A 204 8.11 13.14 2.70
CA ARG A 204 9.28 13.69 3.43
C ARG A 204 10.33 14.23 2.46
N GLU A 205 10.66 13.47 1.42
CA GLU A 205 11.61 13.89 0.38
C GLU A 205 11.16 15.17 -0.33
N LEU A 206 9.89 15.24 -0.74
CA LEU A 206 9.32 16.42 -1.39
C LEU A 206 9.30 17.63 -0.44
N GLY A 207 8.98 17.40 0.84
CA GLY A 207 9.01 18.43 1.87
C GLY A 207 10.42 19.00 2.07
N GLU A 208 11.44 18.14 2.11
CA GLU A 208 12.84 18.58 2.24
C GLU A 208 13.33 19.28 0.97
N GLN A 209 12.98 18.79 -0.23
CA GLN A 209 13.29 19.47 -1.49
C GLN A 209 12.68 20.87 -1.52
N THR A 210 11.39 21.00 -1.18
CA THR A 210 10.69 22.29 -1.12
C THR A 210 11.34 23.22 -0.10
N ARG A 211 11.76 22.70 1.05
CA ARG A 211 12.47 23.48 2.07
C ARG A 211 13.81 24.00 1.55
N VAL A 212 14.62 23.13 0.95
CA VAL A 212 15.93 23.49 0.39
C VAL A 212 15.78 24.52 -0.73
N GLU A 213 14.80 24.35 -1.62
CA GLU A 213 14.50 25.33 -2.68
C GLU A 213 14.07 26.68 -2.10
N ARG A 214 13.21 26.68 -1.09
CA ARG A 214 12.80 27.91 -0.40
C ARG A 214 13.99 28.61 0.26
N GLU A 215 14.87 27.88 0.93
CA GLU A 215 16.09 28.43 1.54
C GLU A 215 17.01 29.04 0.47
N ARG A 216 17.23 28.34 -0.65
CA ARG A 216 18.00 28.86 -1.80
C ARG A 216 17.41 30.17 -2.35
N LEU A 217 16.10 30.22 -2.57
CA LEU A 217 15.42 31.42 -3.07
C LEU A 217 15.50 32.58 -2.08
N ILE A 218 15.38 32.32 -0.77
CA ILE A 218 15.56 33.34 0.28
C ILE A 218 16.98 33.92 0.22
N ASP A 219 18.00 33.08 0.07
CA ASP A 219 19.39 33.53 -0.01
C ASP A 219 19.68 34.29 -1.31
N GLU A 220 19.06 33.91 -2.43
CA GLU A 220 19.16 34.65 -3.68
C GLU A 220 18.51 36.03 -3.59
N VAL A 221 17.32 36.12 -2.99
CA VAL A 221 16.65 37.39 -2.70
C VAL A 221 17.49 38.27 -1.79
N ARG A 222 18.13 37.71 -0.76
CA ARG A 222 19.04 38.46 0.12
C ARG A 222 20.24 39.03 -0.64
N LYS A 223 20.88 38.22 -1.49
CA LYS A 223 22.01 38.68 -2.32
C LYS A 223 21.59 39.81 -3.27
N GLU A 224 20.42 39.70 -3.90
CA GLU A 224 19.88 40.78 -4.73
C GLU A 224 19.55 42.04 -3.93
N GLN A 225 18.98 41.90 -2.73
CA GLN A 225 18.75 43.03 -1.83
C GLN A 225 20.06 43.73 -1.43
N GLU A 226 21.11 42.96 -1.13
CA GLU A 226 22.45 43.50 -0.84
C GLU A 226 23.07 44.21 -2.04
N ARG A 227 22.97 43.63 -3.25
CA ARG A 227 23.41 44.28 -4.50
C ARG A 227 22.67 45.59 -4.74
N ALA A 228 21.34 45.57 -4.68
CA ALA A 228 20.49 46.74 -4.86
C ALA A 228 20.76 47.82 -3.79
N ALA A 229 21.00 47.43 -2.54
CA ALA A 229 21.41 48.36 -1.49
C ALA A 229 22.76 49.00 -1.81
N GLY A 230 23.76 48.20 -2.23
CA GLY A 230 25.07 48.68 -2.65
C GLY A 230 25.01 49.65 -3.84
N GLU A 231 24.19 49.35 -4.86
CA GLU A 231 23.95 50.23 -6.01
C GLU A 231 23.28 51.55 -5.60
N ARG A 232 22.26 51.49 -4.74
CA ARG A 232 21.59 52.69 -4.19
C ARG A 232 22.58 53.57 -3.44
N GLU A 233 23.42 52.98 -2.57
CA GLU A 233 24.47 53.72 -1.89
C GLU A 233 25.49 54.32 -2.87
N HIS A 234 25.88 53.58 -3.91
CA HIS A 234 26.79 54.08 -4.93
C HIS A 234 26.21 55.29 -5.68
N LEU A 235 24.96 55.20 -6.14
CA LEU A 235 24.24 56.29 -6.79
C LEU A 235 24.04 57.49 -5.87
N MET A 236 23.75 57.27 -4.60
CA MET A 236 23.66 58.34 -3.59
C MET A 236 25.00 59.07 -3.46
N ARG A 237 26.11 58.34 -3.31
CA ARG A 237 27.46 58.92 -3.26
C ARG A 237 27.80 59.69 -4.54
N GLN A 238 27.45 59.15 -5.72
CA GLN A 238 27.66 59.86 -6.99
C GLN A 238 26.85 61.15 -7.07
N THR A 239 25.58 61.11 -6.65
CA THR A 239 24.70 62.29 -6.64
C THR A 239 25.23 63.36 -5.69
N ASP A 240 25.69 62.96 -4.50
CA ASP A 240 26.26 63.89 -3.54
C ASP A 240 27.59 64.50 -4.01
N ARG A 241 28.45 63.73 -4.69
CA ARG A 241 29.65 64.26 -5.36
C ARG A 241 29.28 65.27 -6.44
N LEU A 242 28.33 64.95 -7.33
CA LEU A 242 27.86 65.89 -8.35
C LEU A 242 27.30 67.17 -7.72
N ARG A 243 26.52 67.06 -6.65
CA ARG A 243 26.02 68.23 -5.90
C ARG A 243 27.16 69.09 -5.34
N GLN A 244 28.19 68.46 -4.78
CA GLN A 244 29.38 69.15 -4.28
C GLN A 244 30.15 69.84 -5.42
N ASP A 245 30.38 69.15 -6.54
CA ASP A 245 31.07 69.69 -7.72
C ASP A 245 30.29 70.85 -8.35
N TYR A 246 28.95 70.78 -8.41
CA TYR A 246 28.15 71.91 -8.84
C TYR A 246 28.21 73.07 -7.85
N ALA A 247 28.19 72.79 -6.54
CA ALA A 247 28.31 73.84 -5.52
C ALA A 247 29.66 74.55 -5.60
N THR A 248 30.76 73.82 -5.82
CA THR A 248 32.09 74.43 -6.01
C THR A 248 32.15 75.25 -7.30
N GLN A 249 31.64 74.73 -8.43
CA GLN A 249 31.56 75.49 -9.69
C GLN A 249 30.74 76.77 -9.55
N VAL A 250 29.59 76.72 -8.87
CA VAL A 250 28.77 77.92 -8.60
C VAL A 250 29.54 78.93 -7.76
N GLN A 251 30.27 78.48 -6.73
CA GLN A 251 31.12 79.37 -5.92
C GLN A 251 32.27 79.97 -6.76
N GLU A 252 32.89 79.20 -7.64
CA GLU A 252 33.92 79.71 -8.56
C GLU A 252 33.36 80.75 -9.53
N PHE A 253 32.19 80.49 -10.15
CA PHE A 253 31.53 81.45 -11.03
C PHE A 253 31.12 82.71 -10.29
N ARG A 254 30.60 82.60 -9.06
CA ARG A 254 30.33 83.75 -8.19
C ARG A 254 31.61 84.54 -7.89
N GLY A 255 32.72 83.87 -7.59
CA GLY A 255 34.01 84.51 -7.38
C GLY A 255 34.52 85.24 -8.63
N LYS A 256 34.42 84.62 -9.81
CA LYS A 256 34.76 85.25 -11.10
C LYS A 256 33.86 86.45 -11.40
N LEU A 257 32.55 86.34 -11.13
CA LEU A 257 31.59 87.43 -11.30
C LEU A 257 31.96 88.63 -10.41
N LEU A 258 32.20 88.41 -9.11
CA LEU A 258 32.67 89.44 -8.18
C LEU A 258 33.99 90.08 -8.64
N ALA A 259 34.92 89.29 -9.19
CA ALA A 259 36.17 89.81 -9.74
C ALA A 259 35.96 90.67 -10.99
N ILE A 260 34.97 90.35 -11.83
CA ILE A 260 34.59 91.16 -12.98
C ILE A 260 33.87 92.43 -12.52
N GLU A 261 32.91 92.33 -11.61
CA GLU A 261 32.19 93.49 -11.04
C GLU A 261 33.15 94.48 -10.40
N THR A 262 34.12 94.00 -9.61
CA THR A 262 35.15 94.88 -9.01
C THR A 262 36.06 95.51 -10.05
N LYS A 263 36.42 94.80 -11.14
CA LYS A 263 37.14 95.40 -12.27
C LYS A 263 36.28 96.43 -13.00
N GLU A 264 35.00 96.14 -13.21
CA GLU A 264 34.06 97.07 -13.86
C GLU A 264 33.94 98.35 -13.05
N ILE A 265 33.73 98.26 -11.73
CA ILE A 265 33.70 99.41 -10.82
C ILE A 265 34.99 100.23 -10.96
N LYS A 266 36.16 99.59 -10.89
CA LYS A 266 37.45 100.28 -11.06
C LYS A 266 37.57 100.96 -12.43
N THR A 267 37.14 100.31 -13.51
CA THR A 267 37.16 100.92 -14.85
C THR A 267 36.18 102.07 -14.97
N ARG A 268 35.02 102.00 -14.30
CA ARG A 268 34.05 103.11 -14.23
C ARG A 268 34.59 104.28 -13.43
N GLU A 269 35.26 104.03 -12.31
CA GLU A 269 35.96 105.05 -11.51
C GLU A 269 37.05 105.72 -12.34
N GLN A 270 37.92 104.95 -13.00
CA GLN A 270 38.96 105.49 -13.90
C GLN A 270 38.36 106.29 -15.06
N LEU A 271 37.26 105.84 -15.65
CA LEU A 271 36.56 106.56 -16.70
C LEU A 271 35.95 107.86 -16.15
N ALA A 272 35.36 107.83 -14.95
CA ALA A 272 34.82 109.01 -14.29
C ALA A 272 35.92 110.04 -13.99
N GLU A 273 37.06 109.61 -13.45
CA GLU A 273 38.26 110.44 -13.24
C GLU A 273 38.77 111.03 -14.55
N ALA A 274 38.96 110.21 -15.59
CA ALA A 274 39.39 110.67 -16.90
C ALA A 274 38.40 111.66 -17.52
N SER A 275 37.09 111.43 -17.36
CA SER A 275 36.04 112.35 -17.80
C SER A 275 36.06 113.66 -17.00
N GLY A 276 36.35 113.61 -15.70
CA GLY A 276 36.55 114.78 -14.84
C GLY A 276 37.73 115.62 -15.30
N LEU A 277 38.89 115.00 -15.48
CA LEU A 277 40.07 115.64 -16.05
C LEU A 277 39.81 116.22 -17.45
N ASN A 278 39.02 115.52 -18.28
CA ASN A 278 38.66 116.04 -19.60
C ASN A 278 37.71 117.25 -19.51
N ARG A 279 36.76 117.27 -18.56
CA ARG A 279 35.92 118.44 -18.29
C ARG A 279 36.75 119.62 -17.81
N GLU A 280 37.71 119.40 -16.92
CA GLU A 280 38.66 120.42 -16.48
C GLU A 280 39.48 120.95 -17.66
N ARG A 281 40.04 120.07 -18.49
CA ARG A 281 40.74 120.45 -19.72
C ARG A 281 39.84 121.26 -20.66
N LEU A 282 38.61 120.83 -20.93
CA LEU A 282 37.66 121.58 -21.75
C LEU A 282 37.31 122.94 -21.13
N ALA A 283 37.18 123.04 -19.80
CA ALA A 283 36.99 124.30 -19.11
C ALA A 283 38.20 125.24 -19.30
N THR A 284 39.42 124.72 -19.19
CA THR A 284 40.64 125.50 -19.48
C THR A 284 40.73 125.91 -20.95
N ILE A 285 40.35 125.05 -21.89
CA ILE A 285 40.28 125.38 -23.33
C ILE A 285 39.27 126.51 -23.54
N ARG A 286 38.08 126.43 -22.96
CA ARG A 286 37.09 127.53 -23.04
C ARG A 286 37.61 128.84 -22.47
N GLN A 287 38.35 128.80 -21.35
CA GLN A 287 39.01 129.99 -20.81
C GLN A 287 40.03 130.58 -21.81
N PHE A 288 40.83 129.73 -22.46
CA PHE A 288 41.73 130.16 -23.52
C PHE A 288 40.97 130.71 -24.74
N GLU A 289 39.89 130.07 -25.18
CA GLU A 289 39.04 130.54 -26.28
C GLU A 289 38.45 131.92 -25.97
N THR A 290 37.93 132.14 -24.76
CA THR A 290 37.44 133.46 -24.33
C THR A 290 38.55 134.50 -24.34
N ARG A 291 39.75 134.12 -23.86
CA ARG A 291 40.90 135.03 -23.84
C ARG A 291 41.40 135.37 -25.24
N VAL A 292 41.40 134.39 -26.16
CA VAL A 292 41.72 134.61 -27.57
C VAL A 292 40.67 135.50 -28.22
N ALA A 293 39.38 135.31 -27.95
CA ALA A 293 38.33 136.20 -28.47
C ALA A 293 38.46 137.65 -27.96
N GLU A 294 38.78 137.85 -26.68
CA GLU A 294 39.10 139.16 -26.11
C GLU A 294 40.30 139.81 -26.81
N LEU A 295 41.38 139.04 -27.00
CA LEU A 295 42.57 139.50 -27.70
C LEU A 295 42.26 139.83 -29.17
N SER A 296 41.52 138.99 -29.88
CA SER A 296 41.08 139.24 -31.26
C SER A 296 40.23 140.50 -31.36
N ALA A 297 39.27 140.72 -30.46
CA ALA A 297 38.48 141.95 -30.43
C ALA A 297 39.35 143.19 -30.14
N SER A 298 40.38 143.05 -29.28
CA SER A 298 41.35 144.12 -29.04
C SER A 298 42.20 144.42 -30.29
N VAL A 299 42.59 143.40 -31.05
CA VAL A 299 43.31 143.53 -32.32
C VAL A 299 42.43 144.18 -33.37
N GLU A 300 41.18 143.77 -33.53
CA GLU A 300 40.23 144.40 -34.46
C GLU A 300 40.01 145.87 -34.11
N LYS A 301 39.89 146.21 -32.82
CA LYS A 301 39.79 147.59 -32.36
C LYS A 301 41.05 148.40 -32.70
N LEU A 302 42.23 147.86 -32.44
CA LEU A 302 43.51 148.50 -32.80
C LEU A 302 43.66 148.64 -34.32
N GLN A 303 43.18 147.68 -35.11
CA GLN A 303 43.15 147.77 -36.57
C GLN A 303 42.19 148.85 -37.07
N ALA A 304 41.01 148.98 -36.46
CA ALA A 304 40.07 150.06 -36.77
C ALA A 304 40.65 151.45 -36.40
N GLU A 305 41.32 151.57 -35.26
CA GLU A 305 42.04 152.79 -34.84
C GLU A 305 43.19 153.13 -35.81
N ALA A 306 43.96 152.12 -36.27
CA ALA A 306 44.97 152.33 -37.30
C ALA A 306 44.36 152.76 -38.65
N GLY A 307 43.20 152.20 -39.02
CA GLY A 307 42.47 152.56 -40.24
C GLY A 307 41.95 154.01 -40.20
N THR A 308 41.41 154.46 -39.07
CA THR A 308 40.97 155.87 -38.91
C THR A 308 42.15 156.83 -38.93
N LEU A 309 43.28 156.49 -38.29
CA LEU A 309 44.51 157.27 -38.35
C LEU A 309 45.11 157.36 -39.78
N ALA A 310 45.00 156.28 -40.57
CA ALA A 310 45.39 156.31 -41.97
C ALA A 310 44.49 157.24 -42.79
N GLN A 311 43.17 157.20 -42.56
CA GLN A 311 42.21 158.08 -43.23
C GLN A 311 42.39 159.56 -42.86
N THR A 312 42.62 159.90 -41.60
CA THR A 312 42.91 161.29 -41.19
C THR A 312 44.19 161.79 -41.84
N ARG A 313 45.25 160.98 -41.88
CA ARG A 313 46.51 161.32 -42.57
C ARG A 313 46.28 161.59 -44.07
N THR A 314 45.47 160.80 -44.76
CA THR A 314 45.13 161.07 -46.17
C THR A 314 44.32 162.35 -46.35
N GLY A 315 43.38 162.64 -45.43
CA GLY A 315 42.59 163.87 -45.43
C GLY A 315 43.45 165.12 -45.21
N ASP A 316 44.42 165.05 -44.31
CA ASP A 316 45.34 166.16 -44.03
C ASP A 316 46.30 166.42 -45.20
N THR A 317 46.77 165.36 -45.88
CA THR A 317 47.57 165.53 -47.12
C THR A 317 46.77 166.19 -48.25
N ALA A 318 45.48 165.87 -48.39
CA ALA A 318 44.62 166.50 -49.41
C ALA A 318 44.35 167.98 -49.11
N ARG A 319 44.20 168.35 -47.82
CA ARG A 319 44.07 169.75 -47.39
C ARG A 319 45.32 170.57 -47.64
N LEU A 320 46.50 170.00 -47.41
CA LEU A 320 47.77 170.67 -47.69
C LEU A 320 47.95 170.99 -49.18
N TYR A 321 47.65 170.04 -50.07
CA TYR A 321 47.67 170.27 -51.53
C TYR A 321 46.72 171.38 -51.98
N ALA A 322 45.52 171.47 -51.37
CA ALA A 322 44.55 172.53 -51.70
C ALA A 322 45.03 173.92 -51.27
N LEU A 323 45.68 174.02 -50.10
CA LEU A 323 46.27 175.25 -49.60
C LEU A 323 47.47 175.71 -50.45
N GLU A 324 48.31 174.78 -50.89
CA GLU A 324 49.43 175.08 -51.82
C GLU A 324 48.94 175.66 -53.15
N MET A 325 47.86 175.13 -53.72
CA MET A 325 47.26 175.67 -54.96
C MET A 325 46.66 177.07 -54.78
N GLN A 326 46.07 177.36 -53.62
CA GLN A 326 45.56 178.69 -53.30
C GLN A 326 46.67 179.75 -53.23
N LEU A 327 47.83 179.38 -52.69
CA LEU A 327 48.98 180.28 -52.53
C LEU A 327 49.58 180.67 -53.90
N VAL A 328 49.75 179.70 -54.80
CA VAL A 328 50.26 179.91 -56.17
C VAL A 328 49.34 180.83 -57.00
N LEU A 329 48.03 180.75 -56.79
CA LEU A 329 47.06 181.62 -57.46
C LEU A 329 47.12 183.06 -56.96
N GLN A 330 47.34 183.27 -55.66
CA GLN A 330 47.48 184.61 -55.08
C GLN A 330 48.78 185.31 -55.49
N GLU A 331 49.89 184.57 -55.59
CA GLU A 331 51.17 185.12 -56.09
C GLU A 331 51.05 185.68 -57.52
N LYS A 332 50.39 184.94 -58.42
CA LYS A 332 50.15 185.39 -59.81
C LYS A 332 49.25 186.63 -59.91
N ALA A 333 48.32 186.83 -58.98
CA ALA A 333 47.45 188.00 -58.95
C ALA A 333 48.23 189.26 -58.55
N LEU A 334 49.15 189.13 -57.59
CA LEU A 334 49.99 190.23 -57.09
C LEU A 334 50.97 190.74 -58.17
N SER A 335 51.60 189.83 -58.93
CA SER A 335 52.51 190.21 -60.04
C SER A 335 51.83 191.03 -61.14
N ARG A 336 50.55 190.72 -61.42
CA ARG A 336 49.74 191.43 -62.43
C ARG A 336 49.29 192.83 -61.97
N GLU A 337 49.19 193.06 -60.66
CA GLU A 337 48.90 194.37 -60.08
C GLU A 337 50.14 195.26 -60.11
N THR A 338 51.32 194.72 -59.78
CA THR A 338 52.59 195.49 -59.84
C THR A 338 52.94 195.96 -61.25
N GLU A 339 52.68 195.15 -62.29
CA GLU A 339 52.89 195.56 -63.68
C GLU A 339 51.93 196.68 -64.13
N ARG A 340 50.70 196.72 -63.60
CA ARG A 340 49.73 197.76 -63.93
C ARG A 340 50.08 199.09 -63.27
N ALA A 341 50.61 199.06 -62.04
CA ALA A 341 51.08 200.25 -61.33
C ALA A 341 52.25 200.92 -62.07
N ASN A 342 53.26 200.16 -62.50
CA ASN A 342 54.44 200.70 -63.17
C ASN A 342 54.10 201.39 -64.52
N ARG A 343 53.17 200.82 -65.30
CA ARG A 343 52.72 201.43 -66.58
C ARG A 343 51.92 202.72 -66.38
N ALA A 344 51.31 202.91 -65.21
CA ALA A 344 50.59 204.14 -64.88
C ALA A 344 51.55 205.27 -64.48
N GLU A 345 52.65 204.95 -63.78
CA GLU A 345 53.70 205.92 -63.44
C GLU A 345 54.46 206.44 -64.68
N GLU A 346 54.80 205.55 -65.63
CA GLU A 346 55.47 205.97 -66.89
C GLU A 346 54.63 206.96 -67.71
N ARG A 347 53.30 206.80 -67.70
CA ARG A 347 52.37 207.71 -68.42
C ARG A 347 52.26 209.09 -67.75
N LEU A 348 52.36 209.15 -66.42
CA LEU A 348 52.35 210.42 -65.68
C LEU A 348 53.63 211.23 -65.91
N GLN A 349 54.76 210.56 -66.10
CA GLN A 349 56.04 211.19 -66.42
C GLN A 349 56.09 211.78 -67.84
N GLN A 350 55.38 211.18 -68.81
CA GLN A 350 55.31 211.70 -70.18
C GLN A 350 54.45 212.98 -70.31
N VAL A 351 53.36 213.09 -69.54
CA VAL A 351 52.46 214.26 -69.58
C VAL A 351 53.08 215.50 -68.93
N THR A 352 53.98 215.32 -67.95
CA THR A 352 54.67 216.42 -67.27
C THR A 352 55.76 217.05 -68.15
N LEU A 353 56.45 216.28 -68.99
CA LEU A 353 57.47 216.79 -69.92
C LEU A 353 56.90 217.64 -71.07
N GLN A 354 55.71 217.30 -71.58
CA GLN A 354 55.06 218.05 -72.65
C GLN A 354 54.56 219.44 -72.22
N ARG A 355 54.31 219.64 -70.91
CA ARG A 355 53.81 220.91 -70.36
C ARG A 355 54.91 221.98 -70.23
N ILE A 356 56.18 221.59 -70.27
CA ILE A 356 57.34 222.49 -70.07
C ILE A 356 57.80 223.11 -71.41
N GLN A 357 57.46 222.53 -72.56
CA GLN A 357 57.99 222.95 -73.87
C GLN A 357 57.13 223.99 -74.63
N ALA A 358 55.96 224.39 -74.15
CA ALA A 358 55.08 225.34 -74.84
C ALA A 358 55.11 226.79 -74.27
N GLN A 359 56.05 227.09 -73.37
CA GLN A 359 56.15 228.40 -72.70
C GLN A 359 57.13 229.41 -73.34
N ASP A 360 57.86 229.04 -74.41
CA ASP A 360 58.84 229.93 -75.04
C ASP A 360 58.48 230.24 -76.51
N SER A 361 58.39 231.54 -76.81
CA SER A 361 58.45 232.24 -78.12
C SER A 361 57.15 232.62 -78.88
N THR A 362 56.60 233.79 -78.51
CA THR A 362 56.32 234.94 -79.41
C THR A 362 57.65 235.63 -79.83
N PRO A 363 57.77 236.61 -80.78
CA PRO A 363 56.78 237.57 -81.33
C PRO A 363 56.90 237.94 -82.85
N ASP A 364 56.06 238.89 -83.29
CA ASP A 364 56.14 239.85 -84.42
C ASP A 364 56.45 239.38 -85.87
N VAL A 365 55.39 239.24 -86.71
CA VAL A 365 54.78 240.29 -87.58
C VAL A 365 53.28 240.02 -87.66
#